data_AF-A0A5R9L3T7-F1
#
_entry.id   AF-A0A5R9L3T7-F1
#
_cell.length_a   1.000
_cell.length_b   1.000
_cell.length_c   1.000
_cell.angle_alpha   90.00
_cell.angle_beta   90.00
_cell.angle_gamma   90.00
#
_symmetry.space_group_name_H-M   'P 1'
#
loop_
_entity.id
_entity.type
_entity.pdbx_description
1 polymer ?
#
loop_
_entity_poly.entity_id
_entity_poly.type
_entity_poly.pdbx_seq_one_letter_code
_entity_poly.pdbx_strand_id
1 'polypeptide(L)' 'MKNPKSFRNHILAATFLLLSMASCVVRPAAPRPSPPPVRVEVIPRQPSPQHHWDPGHYVWKRGRYVWVRGRYRR' A
#
# COMPACT_ATOMS: atom_id res chain seq x y z
N MET A 1 -45.07 -33.37 -17.11
CA MET A 1 -45.41 -32.28 -16.17
C MET A 1 -44.27 -32.14 -15.17
N LYS A 2 -43.32 -31.21 -15.41
CA LYS A 2 -42.11 -31.07 -14.56
C LYS A 2 -42.53 -30.60 -13.17
N ASN A 3 -42.12 -31.35 -12.15
CA ASN A 3 -42.60 -31.21 -10.77
C ASN A 3 -42.16 -29.83 -10.20
N PRO A 4 -43.09 -28.94 -9.78
CA PRO A 4 -42.78 -27.55 -9.43
C PRO A 4 -41.76 -27.41 -8.28
N LYS A 5 -41.68 -28.44 -7.42
CA LYS A 5 -40.71 -28.53 -6.32
C LYS A 5 -39.26 -28.68 -6.80
N SER A 6 -39.04 -29.43 -7.89
CA SER A 6 -37.70 -29.65 -8.47
C SER A 6 -37.17 -28.38 -9.14
N PHE A 7 -38.04 -27.63 -9.81
CA PHE A 7 -37.68 -26.38 -10.48
C PHE A 7 -37.27 -25.30 -9.47
N ARG A 8 -38.03 -25.18 -8.36
CA ARG A 8 -37.67 -24.28 -7.25
C ARG A 8 -36.33 -24.62 -6.61
N ASN A 9 -36.03 -25.91 -6.40
CA ASN A 9 -34.73 -26.34 -5.87
C ASN A 9 -33.57 -26.00 -6.81
N HIS A 10 -33.75 -26.12 -8.13
CA HIS A 10 -32.71 -25.74 -9.10
C HIS A 10 -32.47 -24.23 -9.13
N ILE A 11 -33.53 -23.42 -9.01
CA ILE A 11 -33.39 -21.96 -8.91
C ILE A 11 -32.61 -21.59 -7.64
N LEU A 12 -32.97 -22.15 -6.50
CA LEU A 12 -32.26 -21.88 -5.24
C LEU A 12 -30.79 -22.30 -5.29
N ALA A 13 -30.50 -23.46 -5.89
CA ALA A 13 -29.13 -23.95 -6.06
C ALA A 13 -28.31 -23.06 -7.02
N ALA A 14 -28.91 -22.62 -8.14
CA ALA A 14 -28.25 -21.74 -9.10
C ALA A 14 -27.95 -20.35 -8.49
N THR A 15 -28.91 -19.79 -7.73
CA THR A 15 -28.71 -18.52 -7.03
C THR A 15 -27.58 -18.63 -6.01
N PHE A 16 -27.54 -19.70 -5.21
CA PHE A 16 -26.48 -19.90 -4.23
C PHE A 16 -25.09 -20.06 -4.88
N LEU A 17 -25.03 -20.77 -6.01
CA LEU A 17 -23.79 -20.96 -6.78
C LEU A 17 -23.28 -19.65 -7.41
N LEU A 18 -24.18 -18.80 -7.88
CA LEU A 18 -23.82 -17.50 -8.45
C LEU A 18 -23.33 -16.51 -7.38
N LEU A 19 -23.92 -16.53 -6.18
CA LEU A 19 -23.50 -15.65 -5.08
C LEU A 19 -22.10 -15.99 -4.55
N SER A 20 -21.71 -17.27 -4.53
CA SER A 20 -20.40 -17.68 -4.01
C SER A 20 -19.24 -17.23 -4.91
N MET A 21 -19.42 -17.30 -6.23
CA MET A 21 -18.44 -16.88 -7.23
C MET A 21 -18.20 -15.36 -7.27
N ALA A 22 -19.13 -14.55 -6.75
CA ALA A 22 -19.03 -13.09 -6.76
C ALA A 22 -18.25 -12.51 -5.56
N SER A 23 -17.74 -13.35 -4.64
CA SER A 23 -17.06 -12.85 -3.44
C SER A 23 -15.59 -12.50 -3.71
N CYS A 24 -15.27 -11.21 -3.81
CA CYS A 24 -13.90 -10.70 -3.71
C CYS A 24 -13.69 -10.06 -2.33
N VAL A 25 -12.89 -10.71 -1.48
CA VAL A 25 -12.50 -10.13 -0.18
C VAL A 25 -11.17 -9.39 -0.37
N VAL A 26 -11.23 -8.07 -0.47
CA VAL A 26 -10.02 -7.22 -0.45
C VAL A 26 -9.66 -6.92 1.00
N ARG A 27 -8.54 -7.48 1.47
CA ARG A 27 -8.05 -7.16 2.82
C ARG A 27 -7.50 -5.73 2.80
N PRO A 28 -7.91 -4.84 3.72
CA PRO A 28 -7.34 -3.50 3.81
C PRO A 28 -5.84 -3.60 4.10
N ALA A 29 -5.05 -2.72 3.46
CA ALA A 29 -3.63 -2.63 3.75
C ALA A 29 -3.43 -2.25 5.22
N ALA A 30 -2.56 -2.99 5.92
CA ALA A 30 -2.20 -2.63 7.29
C ALA A 30 -1.59 -1.22 7.32
N PRO A 31 -1.92 -0.38 8.32
CA PRO A 31 -1.26 0.90 8.50
C PRO A 31 0.25 0.71 8.60
N ARG A 32 1.01 1.59 7.94
CA ARG A 32 2.47 1.61 8.10
C ARG A 32 2.81 2.01 9.54
N PRO A 33 3.85 1.43 10.15
CA PRO A 33 4.35 1.90 11.44
C PRO A 33 4.79 3.37 11.33
N SER A 34 4.86 4.08 12.45
CA SER A 34 5.39 5.44 12.47
C SER A 34 6.85 5.47 11.99
N PRO A 35 7.28 6.52 11.26
CA PRO A 35 8.67 6.67 10.88
C PRO A 35 9.57 6.82 12.11
N PRO A 36 10.83 6.35 12.05
CA PRO A 36 11.80 6.61 13.11
C PRO A 36 12.08 8.11 13.24
N PRO A 37 12.68 8.56 14.36
CA PRO A 37 13.15 9.92 14.50
C PRO A 37 14.07 10.33 13.34
N VAL A 38 13.91 11.59 12.90
CA VAL A 38 14.77 12.20 11.88
C VAL A 38 16.22 12.09 12.32
N ARG A 39 17.10 11.69 11.41
CA ARG A 39 18.53 11.58 11.72
C ARG A 39 19.16 12.97 11.63
N VAL A 40 20.03 13.26 12.59
CA VAL A 40 20.91 14.43 12.49
C VAL A 40 21.96 14.15 11.43
N GLU A 41 22.04 15.03 10.43
CA GLU A 41 23.06 14.96 9.39
C GLU A 41 24.09 16.05 9.61
N VAL A 42 25.37 15.67 9.51
CA VAL A 42 26.45 16.65 9.39
C VAL A 42 26.41 17.18 7.96
N ILE A 43 26.04 18.45 7.80
CA ILE A 43 26.01 19.12 6.50
C ILE A 43 27.46 19.38 6.07
N PRO A 44 27.93 18.81 4.95
CA PRO A 44 29.28 19.08 4.45
C PRO A 44 29.41 20.53 3.99
N ARG A 45 30.62 21.00 3.67
CA ARG A 45 30.81 22.36 3.18
C ARG A 45 30.07 22.57 1.85
N GLN A 46 29.40 23.71 1.74
CA GLN A 46 28.69 24.11 0.51
C GLN A 46 29.66 24.20 -0.68
N PRO A 47 29.38 23.51 -1.81
CA PRO A 47 30.26 23.53 -2.97
C PRO A 47 30.35 24.89 -3.65
N SER A 48 29.21 25.58 -3.79
CA SER A 48 29.13 26.96 -4.33
C SER A 48 27.86 27.66 -3.84
N PRO A 49 27.77 29.01 -3.90
CA PRO A 49 26.60 29.76 -3.46
C PRO A 49 25.29 29.40 -4.17
N GLN A 50 25.37 28.85 -5.39
CA GLN A 50 24.20 28.39 -6.14
C GLN A 50 23.62 27.07 -5.60
N HIS A 51 24.35 26.32 -4.76
CA HIS A 51 23.83 25.06 -4.25
C HIS A 51 23.02 25.27 -2.98
N HIS A 52 21.83 24.70 -2.91
CA HIS A 52 21.07 24.60 -1.66
C HIS A 52 21.17 23.17 -1.10
N TRP A 53 21.17 23.06 0.23
CA TRP A 53 21.13 21.77 0.90
C TRP A 53 19.72 21.20 0.88
N ASP A 54 19.57 19.99 0.34
CA ASP A 54 18.35 19.17 0.34
C ASP A 54 18.48 18.14 1.49
N PRO A 55 17.77 18.30 2.63
CA PRO A 55 17.91 17.43 3.79
C PRO A 55 17.59 15.96 3.50
N GLY A 56 18.26 15.05 4.21
CA GLY A 56 17.92 13.64 4.17
C GLY A 56 16.50 13.36 4.67
N HIS A 57 15.91 12.27 4.17
CA HIS A 57 14.56 11.86 4.55
C HIS A 57 14.41 10.34 4.52
N TYR A 58 13.38 9.84 5.21
CA TYR A 58 13.02 8.43 5.14
C TYR A 58 12.15 8.13 3.92
N VAL A 59 12.47 7.06 3.20
CA VAL A 59 11.63 6.50 2.14
C VAL A 59 11.09 5.13 2.55
N TRP A 60 9.84 4.86 2.22
CA TRP A 60 9.25 3.53 2.43
C TRP A 60 9.65 2.61 1.28
N LYS A 61 10.53 1.63 1.54
CA LYS A 61 10.99 0.64 0.55
C LYS A 61 11.03 -0.75 1.16
N ARG A 62 10.48 -1.74 0.46
CA ARG A 62 10.50 -3.17 0.85
C ARG A 62 10.03 -3.40 2.30
N GLY A 63 8.91 -2.77 2.69
CA GLY A 63 8.29 -2.96 4.00
C GLY A 63 9.00 -2.27 5.18
N ARG A 64 9.94 -1.35 4.93
CA ARG A 64 10.63 -0.59 5.98
C ARG A 64 10.95 0.83 5.56
N TYR A 65 11.19 1.68 6.56
CA TYR A 65 11.81 2.99 6.35
C TYR A 65 13.31 2.83 6.08
N VAL A 66 13.79 3.45 5.01
CA VAL A 66 15.20 3.52 4.63
C VAL A 66 15.62 4.99 4.62
N TRP A 67 16.72 5.32 5.30
CA TRP A 67 17.25 6.67 5.29
C TRP A 67 17.92 6.98 3.95
N VAL A 68 17.53 8.08 3.32
CA VAL A 68 18.20 8.64 2.15
C VAL A 68 18.96 9.87 2.63
N ARG A 69 20.28 9.88 2.45
CA ARG A 69 21.12 11.00 2.85
C ARG A 69 20.78 12.28 2.08
N GLY A 70 20.86 13.41 2.77
CA GLY A 70 20.79 14.72 2.15
C GLY A 70 21.92 14.96 1.17
N ARG A 71 21.73 15.92 0.26
CA ARG A 71 22.70 16.27 -0.78
C ARG A 71 22.55 17.71 -1.21
N TYR A 72 23.59 18.25 -1.82
CA TYR A 72 23.49 19.54 -2.49
C TYR A 72 22.75 19.43 -3.83
N ARG A 73 21.90 20.41 -4.11
CA ARG A 73 21.21 20.63 -5.38
C ARG A 73 21.56 22.02 -5.90
N ARG A 74 21.72 22.16 -7.22
CA ARG A 74 21.90 23.46 -7.90
C ARG A 74 20.55 24.00 -8.34
#